data_AF-A0A951Z449-F1
#
_entry.id   AF-A0A951Z449-F1
#
_cell.length_a   1.000
_cell.length_b   1.000
_cell.length_c   1.000
_cell.angle_alpha   90.00
_cell.angle_beta   90.00
_cell.angle_gamma   90.00
#
_symmetry.space_group_name_H-M   'P 1'
#
loop_
_entity.id
_entity.type
_entity.pdbx_description
1 polymer ?
#
loop_
_entity_poly.entity_id
_entity_poly.type
_entity_poly.pdbx_seq_one_letter_code
_entity_poly.pdbx_strand_id
1 'polypeptide(L)'
;LLKAAGNWQPTGWVTPHYLASPVNFQAFSSQFGYSLCRGLYFSTDQNGSLRYLQQKIPYPVIDVFGMKRLPETIGYVAITGFAQQPPSDVADLVLRAGAHKVVRDGWAGMYFHWFREPARLRDLLRGVKGHGFKFVMPSATMDHRVATS
;
A
#
# COMPACT_ATOMS: atom_id res chain seq x y z
N LEU A 1 -10.84 3.08 -21.11
CA LEU A 1 -11.10 1.67 -20.71
C LEU A 1 -12.14 1.57 -19.59
N LEU A 2 -11.86 1.98 -18.35
CA LEU A 2 -12.83 1.86 -17.24
C LEU A 2 -14.13 2.66 -17.44
N LYS A 3 -14.05 3.85 -18.05
CA LYS A 3 -15.23 4.63 -18.44
C LYS A 3 -16.14 3.87 -19.43
N ALA A 4 -15.55 3.11 -20.36
CA ALA A 4 -16.30 2.31 -21.32
C ALA A 4 -16.85 1.01 -20.70
N ALA A 5 -16.21 0.49 -19.65
CA ALA A 5 -16.60 -0.74 -18.96
C ALA A 5 -17.68 -0.54 -17.86
N GLY A 6 -18.31 0.62 -17.79
CA GLY A 6 -19.34 0.93 -16.79
C GLY A 6 -19.28 2.33 -16.19
N ASN A 7 -18.67 3.29 -16.89
CA ASN A 7 -18.54 4.68 -16.43
C ASN A 7 -17.79 4.85 -15.09
N TRP A 8 -16.89 3.91 -14.77
CA TRP A 8 -16.11 3.96 -13.53
C TRP A 8 -15.06 5.08 -13.58
N GLN A 9 -15.01 5.87 -12.50
CA GLN A 9 -14.01 6.93 -12.30
C GLN A 9 -13.05 6.51 -11.17
N PRO A 10 -11.87 5.95 -11.50
CA PRO A 10 -10.91 5.54 -10.50
C PRO A 10 -10.39 6.73 -9.71
N THR A 11 -10.46 6.66 -8.39
CA THR A 11 -10.01 7.72 -7.47
C THR A 11 -8.60 7.47 -6.93
N GLY A 12 -8.08 6.25 -7.09
CA GLY A 12 -6.75 5.86 -6.64
C GLY A 12 -6.02 4.96 -7.62
N TRP A 13 -4.71 4.82 -7.41
CA TRP A 13 -3.81 4.11 -8.29
C TRP A 13 -2.93 3.09 -7.55
N VAL A 14 -2.63 1.96 -8.20
CA VAL A 14 -1.58 1.04 -7.75
C VAL A 14 -0.68 0.77 -8.95
N THR A 15 0.58 1.17 -8.86
CA THR A 15 1.56 0.90 -9.91
C THR A 15 1.85 -0.62 -9.94
N PRO A 16 1.71 -1.30 -11.08
CA PRO A 16 2.04 -2.73 -11.19
C PRO A 16 3.45 -3.01 -10.69
N HIS A 17 3.58 -3.97 -9.76
CA HIS A 17 4.85 -4.32 -9.10
C HIS A 17 5.59 -3.12 -8.49
N TYR A 18 4.89 -2.03 -8.22
CA TYR A 18 5.39 -0.78 -7.65
C TYR A 18 6.47 -0.08 -8.48
N LEU A 19 6.68 -0.48 -9.74
CA LEU A 19 7.77 0.04 -10.57
C LEU A 19 7.25 0.95 -11.69
N ALA A 20 7.69 2.20 -11.67
CA ALA A 20 7.52 3.18 -12.74
C ALA A 20 8.66 4.19 -12.73
N SER A 21 8.80 4.97 -13.80
CA SER A 21 9.73 6.10 -13.84
C SER A 21 9.26 7.26 -12.95
N PRO A 22 10.16 8.18 -12.54
CA PRO A 22 9.78 9.42 -11.85
C PRO A 22 8.70 10.23 -12.59
N VAL A 23 8.85 10.37 -13.91
CA VAL A 23 7.88 11.09 -14.77
C VAL A 23 6.49 10.44 -14.72
N ASN A 24 6.43 9.10 -14.74
CA ASN A 24 5.16 8.40 -14.61
C ASN A 24 4.55 8.57 -13.21
N PHE A 25 5.35 8.53 -12.14
CA PHE A 25 4.83 8.79 -10.80
C PHE A 25 4.24 10.20 -10.65
N GLN A 26 4.85 11.21 -11.28
CA GLN A 26 4.29 12.57 -11.36
C GLN A 26 3.01 12.63 -12.19
N ALA A 27 2.94 11.89 -13.30
CA ALA A 27 1.71 11.81 -14.10
C ALA A 27 0.58 11.13 -13.32
N PHE A 28 0.87 10.10 -12.52
CA PHE A 28 -0.15 9.46 -11.69
C PHE A 28 -0.63 10.38 -10.56
N SER A 29 0.26 11.16 -9.94
CA SER A 29 -0.13 12.08 -8.86
C SER A 29 -1.02 13.24 -9.32
N SER A 30 -0.94 13.65 -10.59
CA SER A 30 -1.86 14.65 -11.15
C SER A 30 -3.23 14.09 -11.54
N GLN A 31 -3.36 12.76 -11.64
CA GLN A 31 -4.59 12.09 -12.09
C GLN A 31 -5.38 11.39 -10.98
N PHE A 32 -4.71 10.95 -9.92
CA PHE A 32 -5.32 10.16 -8.85
C PHE A 32 -5.11 10.82 -7.49
N GLY A 33 -6.13 10.73 -6.62
CA GLY A 33 -6.10 11.36 -5.30
C GLY A 33 -5.20 10.64 -4.30
N TYR A 34 -4.97 9.34 -4.50
CA TYR A 34 -4.12 8.53 -3.62
C TYR A 34 -3.58 7.28 -4.31
N SER A 35 -2.61 6.64 -3.67
CA SER A 35 -2.07 5.35 -4.11
C SER A 35 -1.76 4.43 -2.93
N LEU A 36 -2.21 3.18 -3.01
CA LEU A 36 -1.87 2.12 -2.04
C LEU A 36 -0.77 1.25 -2.65
N CYS A 37 0.45 1.78 -2.61
CA CYS A 37 1.62 1.26 -3.30
C CYS A 37 2.85 1.71 -2.52
N ARG A 38 3.88 0.86 -2.47
CA ARG A 38 5.19 1.26 -1.94
C ARG A 38 5.95 2.06 -3.00
N GLY A 39 5.85 3.39 -2.95
CA GLY A 39 6.53 4.27 -3.90
C GLY A 39 8.04 4.01 -3.99
N LEU A 40 8.61 4.17 -5.18
CA LEU A 40 10.04 4.11 -5.41
C LEU A 40 10.60 5.52 -5.54
N TYR A 41 11.64 5.81 -4.76
CA TYR A 41 12.37 7.07 -4.83
C TYR A 41 13.72 6.82 -5.45
N PHE A 42 14.10 7.67 -6.39
CA PHE A 42 15.32 7.51 -7.16
C PHE A 42 16.29 8.62 -6.80
N SER A 43 17.57 8.28 -6.67
CA SER A 43 18.65 9.22 -6.47
C SER A 43 19.90 8.72 -7.16
N THR A 44 20.82 9.61 -7.50
CA THR A 44 22.13 9.24 -8.02
C THR A 44 23.13 9.25 -6.86
N ASP A 45 23.93 8.18 -6.71
CA ASP A 45 24.98 8.15 -5.70
C ASP A 45 26.24 8.94 -6.13
N GLN A 46 27.23 9.02 -5.25
CA GLN A 46 28.48 9.74 -5.49
C GLN A 46 29.29 9.26 -6.71
N ASN A 47 29.01 8.04 -7.21
CA ASN A 47 29.67 7.46 -8.38
C ASN A 47 28.84 7.61 -9.66
N GLY A 48 27.75 8.39 -9.63
CA GLY A 48 26.86 8.53 -10.79
C GLY A 48 25.89 7.36 -10.99
N SER A 49 25.81 6.40 -10.07
CA SER A 49 24.93 5.23 -10.22
C SER A 49 23.51 5.53 -9.74
N LEU A 50 22.51 5.13 -10.53
CA LEU A 50 21.11 5.24 -10.13
C LEU A 50 20.83 4.26 -8.98
N ARG A 51 20.34 4.80 -7.87
CA ARG A 51 19.85 4.07 -6.70
C ARG A 51 18.36 4.32 -6.55
N TYR A 52 17.71 3.38 -5.87
CA TYR A 52 16.33 3.57 -5.47
C TYR A 52 16.08 3.03 -4.07
N LEU A 53 15.06 3.60 -3.42
CA LEU A 53 14.52 3.12 -2.16
C LEU A 53 13.02 2.87 -2.31
N GLN A 54 12.54 1.77 -1.75
CA GLN A 54 11.12 1.47 -1.68
C GLN A 54 10.56 1.90 -0.33
N GLN A 55 9.51 2.73 -0.37
CA GLN A 55 8.86 3.27 0.81
C GLN A 55 8.23 2.16 1.68
N LYS A 56 8.47 2.24 3.01
CA LYS A 56 7.82 1.42 4.04
C LYS A 56 7.41 2.28 5.24
N ILE A 57 6.41 3.15 5.04
CA ILE A 57 5.96 4.08 6.07
C ILE A 57 4.60 3.62 6.62
N PRO A 58 4.42 3.53 7.95
CA PRO A 58 3.21 2.98 8.58
C PRO A 58 2.08 4.00 8.77
N TYR A 59 2.10 5.12 8.04
CA TYR A 59 1.05 6.14 8.05
C TYR A 59 1.01 6.87 6.70
N PRO A 60 -0.13 7.49 6.34
CA PRO A 60 -0.25 8.22 5.09
C PRO A 60 0.75 9.37 4.98
N VAL A 61 1.33 9.56 3.79
CA VAL A 61 2.25 10.68 3.50
C VAL A 61 1.95 11.26 2.12
N ILE A 62 2.40 12.48 1.87
CA ILE A 62 2.56 12.99 0.51
C ILE A 62 4.01 12.73 0.11
N ASP A 63 4.21 12.02 -1.00
CA ASP A 63 5.54 11.68 -1.48
C ASP A 63 6.20 12.79 -2.30
N VAL A 64 7.46 12.58 -2.70
CA VAL A 64 8.24 13.54 -3.50
C VAL A 64 7.65 13.84 -4.89
N PHE A 65 6.71 13.03 -5.36
CA PHE A 65 5.99 13.24 -6.62
C PHE A 65 4.63 13.92 -6.40
N GLY A 66 4.27 14.25 -5.15
CA GLY A 66 2.98 14.85 -4.79
C GLY A 66 1.85 13.84 -4.60
N MET A 67 2.11 12.53 -4.68
CA MET A 67 1.08 11.51 -4.49
C MET A 67 0.81 11.29 -3.01
N LYS A 68 -0.46 11.24 -2.63
CA LYS A 68 -0.85 10.73 -1.31
C LYS A 68 -0.67 9.21 -1.26
N ARG A 69 0.33 8.75 -0.51
CA ARG A 69 0.64 7.33 -0.33
C ARG A 69 -0.06 6.80 0.90
N LEU A 70 -0.92 5.81 0.68
CA LEU A 70 -1.49 5.00 1.74
C LEU A 70 -0.54 3.83 2.06
N PRO A 71 -0.36 3.50 3.35
CA PRO A 71 0.55 2.44 3.75
C PRO A 71 0.19 1.10 3.13
N GLU A 72 1.20 0.39 2.62
CA GLU A 72 1.15 -1.04 2.32
C GLU A 72 2.34 -1.71 3.00
N THR A 73 2.10 -2.24 4.20
CA THR A 73 3.16 -2.50 5.18
C THR A 73 3.26 -3.95 5.63
N ILE A 74 2.16 -4.70 5.59
CA ILE A 74 2.17 -6.12 6.01
C ILE A 74 2.23 -7.08 4.81
N GLY A 75 1.82 -6.61 3.63
CA GLY A 75 1.93 -7.34 2.35
C GLY A 75 0.72 -8.21 2.05
N TYR A 76 0.96 -9.39 1.47
CA TYR A 76 -0.05 -10.41 1.16
C TYR A 76 0.45 -11.80 1.55
N VAL A 77 -0.46 -12.76 1.64
CA VAL A 77 -0.11 -14.16 1.93
C VAL A 77 0.58 -14.78 0.71
N ALA A 78 1.84 -15.19 0.90
CA ALA A 78 2.73 -15.70 -0.13
C ALA A 78 3.52 -16.90 0.40
N ILE A 79 2.88 -18.08 0.48
CA ILE A 79 3.46 -19.28 1.12
C ILE A 79 4.71 -19.84 0.40
N THR A 80 4.95 -19.45 -0.84
CA THR A 80 6.16 -19.82 -1.61
C THR A 80 7.19 -18.69 -1.69
N GLY A 81 6.90 -17.52 -1.12
CA GLY A 81 7.65 -16.29 -1.38
C GLY A 81 7.44 -15.75 -2.79
N PHE A 82 7.98 -14.57 -3.07
CA PHE A 82 8.02 -13.97 -4.39
C PHE A 82 9.15 -12.94 -4.48
N ALA A 83 9.91 -12.97 -5.59
CA ALA A 83 11.08 -12.13 -5.79
C ALA A 83 12.03 -12.20 -4.57
N GLN A 84 12.39 -11.06 -3.96
CA GLN A 84 13.27 -11.00 -2.79
C GLN A 84 12.51 -11.10 -1.45
N GLN A 85 11.20 -11.37 -1.46
CA GLN A 85 10.41 -11.54 -0.24
C GLN A 85 10.37 -13.02 0.18
N PRO A 86 10.70 -13.35 1.45
CA PRO A 86 10.58 -14.72 1.94
C PRO A 86 9.10 -15.16 1.96
N PRO A 87 8.85 -16.48 2.02
CA PRO A 87 7.53 -17.01 2.34
C PRO A 87 6.90 -16.29 3.53
N SER A 88 5.60 -16.01 3.44
CA SER A 88 4.83 -15.41 4.54
C SER A 88 3.41 -15.96 4.53
N ASP A 89 2.98 -16.51 5.65
CA ASP A 89 1.60 -16.97 5.85
C ASP A 89 0.79 -15.99 6.71
N VAL A 90 -0.46 -16.33 7.00
CA VAL A 90 -1.40 -15.54 7.80
C VAL A 90 -0.81 -15.10 9.13
N ALA A 91 -0.17 -16.01 9.86
CA ALA A 91 0.41 -15.71 11.18
C ALA A 91 1.50 -14.62 11.10
N ASP A 92 2.34 -14.65 10.07
CA ASP A 92 3.40 -13.65 9.86
C ASP A 92 2.81 -12.26 9.62
N LEU A 93 1.75 -12.19 8.81
CA LEU A 93 1.09 -10.92 8.49
C LEU A 93 0.33 -10.36 9.70
N VAL A 94 -0.30 -11.22 10.49
CA VAL A 94 -0.97 -10.84 11.75
C VAL A 94 0.05 -10.30 12.75
N LEU A 95 1.21 -10.96 12.88
CA LEU A 95 2.32 -10.46 13.69
C LEU A 95 2.80 -9.07 13.25
N ARG A 96 3.01 -8.87 11.93
CA ARG A 96 3.38 -7.56 11.37
C ARG A 96 2.32 -6.49 11.64
N ALA A 97 1.04 -6.84 11.56
CA ALA A 97 -0.04 -5.92 11.91
C ALA A 97 0.05 -5.50 13.39
N GLY A 98 0.25 -6.45 14.30
CA GLY A 98 0.45 -6.17 15.72
C GLY A 98 1.64 -5.22 15.97
N ALA A 99 2.74 -5.40 15.24
CA ALA A 99 3.92 -4.53 15.34
C ALA A 99 3.64 -3.06 14.98
N HIS A 100 2.64 -2.77 14.13
CA HIS A 100 2.28 -1.39 13.81
C HIS A 100 1.65 -0.62 14.97
N LYS A 101 1.22 -1.29 16.03
CA LYS A 101 0.63 -0.65 17.22
C LYS A 101 1.63 0.15 18.05
N VAL A 102 2.95 -0.01 17.81
CA VAL A 102 3.98 0.83 18.45
C VAL A 102 3.98 2.26 17.90
N VAL A 103 3.41 2.48 16.71
CA VAL A 103 3.25 3.79 16.08
C VAL A 103 1.82 4.28 16.35
N ARG A 104 1.70 5.47 16.94
CA ARG A 104 0.40 6.13 17.11
C ARG A 104 -0.25 6.33 15.74
N ASP A 105 -1.52 5.94 15.62
CA ASP A 105 -2.29 5.97 14.38
C ASP A 105 -1.66 5.14 13.24
N GLY A 106 -0.92 4.07 13.58
CA GLY A 106 -0.28 3.18 12.63
C GLY A 106 -1.27 2.38 11.77
N TRP A 107 -0.92 2.18 10.50
CA TRP A 107 -1.72 1.46 9.51
C TRP A 107 -1.11 0.09 9.21
N ALA A 108 -1.97 -0.92 9.09
CA ALA A 108 -1.63 -2.25 8.61
C ALA A 108 -2.17 -2.46 7.19
N GLY A 109 -1.39 -2.02 6.19
CA GLY A 109 -1.79 -2.08 4.78
C GLY A 109 -1.49 -3.41 4.13
N MET A 110 -2.48 -4.01 3.46
CA MET A 110 -2.39 -5.31 2.80
C MET A 110 -3.03 -5.29 1.41
N TYR A 111 -2.75 -6.32 0.62
CA TYR A 111 -3.43 -6.57 -0.64
C TYR A 111 -3.71 -8.06 -0.84
N PHE A 112 -4.60 -8.37 -1.78
CA PHE A 112 -4.97 -9.73 -2.13
C PHE A 112 -5.09 -9.86 -3.65
N HIS A 113 -4.53 -10.93 -4.20
CA HIS A 113 -4.69 -11.26 -5.61
C HIS A 113 -5.90 -12.18 -5.78
N TRP A 114 -6.80 -11.84 -6.69
CA TRP A 114 -8.08 -12.53 -6.90
C TRP A 114 -7.93 -14.04 -7.17
N PHE A 115 -6.82 -14.48 -7.76
CA PHE A 115 -6.53 -15.88 -8.09
C PHE A 115 -5.96 -16.70 -6.91
N ARG A 116 -5.85 -16.12 -5.71
CA ARG A 116 -5.36 -16.82 -4.51
C ARG A 116 -6.52 -17.42 -3.71
N GLU A 117 -6.19 -18.35 -2.82
CA GLU A 117 -7.16 -19.05 -1.97
C GLU A 117 -7.90 -18.08 -1.00
N PRO A 118 -9.24 -17.93 -1.12
CA PRO A 118 -9.98 -16.98 -0.29
C PRO A 118 -10.04 -17.34 1.22
N ALA A 119 -9.79 -18.60 1.59
CA ALA A 119 -9.79 -19.02 2.99
C ALA A 119 -8.73 -18.28 3.81
N ARG A 120 -7.51 -18.16 3.26
CA ARG A 120 -6.40 -17.44 3.91
C ARG A 120 -6.68 -15.95 4.06
N LEU A 121 -7.38 -15.34 3.10
CA LEU A 121 -7.84 -13.95 3.24
C LEU A 121 -8.77 -13.82 4.45
N ARG A 122 -9.75 -14.72 4.61
CA ARG A 122 -10.68 -14.67 5.76
C ARG A 122 -9.94 -14.77 7.09
N ASP A 123 -8.98 -15.67 7.20
CA ASP A 123 -8.21 -15.85 8.44
C ASP A 123 -7.30 -14.65 8.73
N LEU A 124 -6.67 -14.08 7.71
CA LEU A 124 -5.92 -12.83 7.84
C LEU A 124 -6.81 -11.67 8.33
N LEU A 125 -8.00 -11.50 7.74
CA LEU A 125 -8.93 -10.45 8.15
C LEU A 125 -9.37 -10.62 9.61
N ARG A 126 -9.58 -11.87 10.07
CA ARG A 126 -9.91 -12.17 11.47
C ARG A 126 -8.76 -11.82 12.41
N GLY A 127 -7.54 -12.26 12.09
CA GLY A 127 -6.37 -11.99 12.92
C GLY A 127 -6.04 -10.50 13.04
N VAL A 128 -6.10 -9.76 11.92
CA VAL A 128 -5.89 -8.30 11.91
C VAL A 128 -6.96 -7.58 12.73
N LYS A 129 -8.24 -7.96 12.61
CA LYS A 129 -9.30 -7.44 13.48
C LYS A 129 -9.08 -7.78 14.95
N GLY A 130 -8.58 -8.98 15.25
CA GLY A 130 -8.22 -9.42 16.61
C GLY A 130 -7.18 -8.51 17.29
N HIS A 131 -6.32 -7.84 16.52
CA HIS A 131 -5.38 -6.84 17.05
C HIS A 131 -6.01 -5.46 17.32
N GLY A 132 -7.28 -5.26 16.97
CA GLY A 132 -8.04 -4.02 17.16
C GLY A 132 -8.11 -3.11 15.92
N PHE A 133 -7.61 -3.55 14.77
CA PHE A 133 -7.67 -2.76 13.53
C PHE A 133 -9.10 -2.70 12.96
N LYS A 134 -9.44 -1.55 12.38
CA LYS A 134 -10.67 -1.34 11.60
C LYS A 134 -10.31 -1.15 10.12
N PHE A 135 -11.06 -1.81 9.25
CA PHE A 135 -10.92 -1.61 7.82
C PHE A 135 -11.68 -0.35 7.40
N VAL A 136 -11.02 0.51 6.64
CA VAL A 136 -11.59 1.73 6.09
C VAL A 136 -11.41 1.74 4.59
N MET A 137 -12.32 2.41 3.89
CA MET A 137 -12.14 2.65 2.47
C MET A 137 -10.97 3.63 2.27
N PRO A 138 -10.07 3.38 1.32
CA PRO A 138 -8.99 4.31 1.00
C PRO A 138 -9.46 5.76 0.75
N SER A 139 -10.62 5.91 0.11
CA SER A 139 -11.24 7.20 -0.18
C SER A 139 -11.64 7.99 1.07
N ALA A 140 -11.91 7.32 2.20
CA ALA A 140 -12.22 8.01 3.46
C ALA A 140 -11.04 8.85 3.97
N THR A 141 -9.83 8.62 3.45
CA THR A 141 -8.68 9.47 3.76
C THR A 141 -8.74 10.81 3.04
N MET A 142 -9.49 10.96 1.96
CA MET A 142 -9.51 12.21 1.17
C MET A 142 -10.17 13.37 1.94
N ASP A 143 -10.97 13.08 2.97
CA ASP A 143 -11.80 14.05 3.69
C ASP A 143 -11.27 14.41 5.10
N HIS A 144 -9.95 14.45 5.33
CA HIS A 144 -9.37 14.72 6.66
C HIS A 144 -9.57 16.16 7.22
N ARG A 145 -10.67 16.84 6.88
CA ARG A 145 -11.29 17.84 7.76
C ARG A 145 -12.14 17.22 8.89
N VAL A 146 -12.27 15.89 9.00
CA VAL A 146 -13.24 15.24 9.91
C VAL A 146 -12.62 14.25 10.92
N ALA A 147 -11.37 14.44 11.36
CA ALA A 147 -10.80 13.63 12.45
C ALA A 147 -10.24 14.45 13.62
N THR A 148 -10.75 15.66 13.81
CA THR A 148 -10.56 16.48 15.01
C THR A 148 -11.87 17.19 15.36
N SER A 149 -12.76 16.47 16.03
CA SER A 149 -13.86 17.02 16.83
C SER A 149 -14.25 16.00 17.89
#